data_AF-A0A2I2KR22-F1
#
_entry.id   AF-A0A2I2KR22-F1
#
_cell.length_a   1.000
_cell.length_b   1.000
_cell.length_c   1.000
_cell.angle_alpha   90.00
_cell.angle_beta   90.00
_cell.angle_gamma   90.00
#
_symmetry.space_group_name_H-M   'P 1'
#
loop_
_entity.id
_entity.type
_entity.pdbx_description
1 polymer ?
#
loop_
_entity_poly.entity_id
_entity_poly.type
_entity_poly.pdbx_seq_one_letter_code
_entity_poly.pdbx_strand_id
1 'polypeptide(L)'
;MPSIPPPSDGWRSPRPFVSLDIPEPGLYAVTIRSGATLRDVVDVVASLPRLLYIDHHRPSPGDSTVTLHFRALPHDLGPLPFGGV
;
A
#
# COMPACT_ATOMS: atom_id res chain seq x y z
N MET A 1 -5.15 15.64 -45.69
CA MET A 1 -4.68 15.79 -44.29
C MET A 1 -4.69 14.41 -43.66
N PRO A 2 -3.60 13.89 -43.07
CA PRO A 2 -3.66 12.62 -42.36
C PRO A 2 -4.33 12.85 -41.00
N SER A 3 -5.50 12.26 -40.81
CA SER A 3 -6.21 12.23 -39.54
C SER A 3 -5.51 11.23 -38.62
N ILE A 4 -4.84 11.74 -37.57
CA ILE A 4 -4.31 10.90 -36.51
C ILE A 4 -5.52 10.30 -35.78
N PRO A 5 -5.66 8.97 -35.69
CA PRO A 5 -6.75 8.36 -34.94
C PRO A 5 -6.63 8.75 -33.46
N PRO A 6 -7.76 9.00 -32.76
CA PRO A 6 -7.71 9.27 -31.34
C PRO A 6 -7.05 8.08 -30.62
N PRO A 7 -6.27 8.33 -29.55
CA PRO A 7 -5.67 7.24 -28.79
C PRO A 7 -6.78 6.32 -28.31
N SER A 8 -6.79 5.08 -28.80
CA SER A 8 -7.69 4.03 -28.34
C SER A 8 -7.47 3.79 -26.84
N ASP A 9 -8.55 3.80 -26.07
CA ASP A 9 -8.65 3.47 -24.65
C ASP A 9 -7.72 2.31 -24.24
N GLY A 10 -6.54 2.64 -23.70
CA GLY A 10 -5.58 1.62 -23.30
C GLY A 10 -4.46 2.10 -22.38
N TRP A 11 -4.28 3.41 -22.20
CA TRP A 11 -3.32 3.92 -21.23
C TRP A 11 -3.90 3.80 -19.82
N ARG A 12 -3.86 2.58 -19.24
CA ARG A 12 -3.99 2.44 -17.80
C ARG A 12 -2.83 3.21 -17.18
N SER A 13 -3.14 4.23 -16.38
CA SER A 13 -2.14 4.88 -15.55
C SER A 13 -1.29 3.80 -14.86
N PRO A 14 0.05 3.93 -14.88
CA PRO A 14 0.91 2.94 -14.24
C PRO A 14 0.43 2.76 -12.81
N ARG A 15 0.08 1.52 -12.46
CA ARG A 15 -0.33 1.22 -11.09
C ARG A 15 0.88 1.50 -10.19
N PRO A 16 0.69 2.21 -9.07
CA PRO A 16 1.82 2.51 -8.19
C PRO A 16 2.42 1.21 -7.64
N PHE A 17 3.73 1.23 -7.41
CA PHE A 17 4.45 0.07 -6.85
C PHE A 17 3.94 -0.31 -5.46
N VAL A 18 3.43 0.66 -4.70
CA VAL A 18 2.72 0.44 -3.44
C VAL A 18 1.31 1.01 -3.57
N SER A 19 0.30 0.25 -3.15
CA SER A 19 -1.09 0.71 -3.10
C SER A 19 -1.71 0.42 -1.74
N LEU A 20 -2.55 1.33 -1.28
CA LEU A 20 -3.34 1.19 -0.06
C LEU A 20 -4.79 0.87 -0.42
N ASP A 21 -5.36 -0.11 0.26
CA ASP A 21 -6.78 -0.42 0.27
C ASP A 21 -7.31 -0.42 1.71
N ILE A 22 -8.59 -0.08 1.87
CA ILE A 22 -9.26 0.01 3.18
C ILE A 22 -10.50 -0.90 3.10
N PRO A 23 -10.34 -2.21 3.35
CA PRO A 23 -11.44 -3.16 3.22
C PRO A 23 -12.56 -2.87 4.21
N GLU A 24 -12.21 -2.43 5.42
CA GLU A 24 -13.15 -2.06 6.48
C GLU A 24 -12.57 -0.88 7.31
N PRO A 25 -13.41 -0.09 8.01
CA PRO A 25 -12.93 0.98 8.87
C PRO A 25 -11.90 0.49 9.90
N GLY A 26 -10.70 1.04 9.84
CA GLY A 26 -9.60 0.68 10.74
C GLY A 26 -8.82 -0.58 10.35
N LEU A 27 -9.13 -1.21 9.21
CA LEU A 27 -8.29 -2.22 8.57
C LEU A 27 -7.65 -1.63 7.31
N TYR A 28 -6.35 -1.82 7.15
CA TYR A 28 -5.58 -1.29 6.04
C TYR A 28 -4.80 -2.40 5.37
N ALA A 29 -4.94 -2.54 4.05
CA ALA A 29 -4.20 -3.48 3.24
C ALA A 29 -3.21 -2.71 2.36
N VAL A 30 -1.91 -2.86 2.61
CA VAL A 30 -0.85 -2.25 1.81
C VAL A 30 -0.27 -3.30 0.89
N THR A 31 -0.55 -3.18 -0.40
CA THR A 31 0.00 -4.06 -1.45
C THR A 31 1.28 -3.46 -2.01
N ILE A 32 2.38 -4.20 -1.87
CA ILE A 32 3.71 -3.89 -2.36
C ILE A 32 4.00 -4.80 -3.55
N ARG A 33 4.35 -4.19 -4.69
CA ARG A 33 4.67 -4.88 -5.95
C ARG A 33 6.17 -4.83 -6.20
N SER A 34 6.65 -5.73 -7.06
CA SER A 34 8.06 -5.71 -7.49
C SER A 34 8.45 -4.35 -8.08
N GLY A 35 9.63 -3.87 -7.69
CA GLY A 35 10.12 -2.54 -8.05
C GLY A 35 9.82 -1.44 -7.01
N ALA A 36 9.03 -1.74 -5.97
CA ALA A 36 8.84 -0.82 -4.85
C ALA A 36 10.18 -0.54 -4.14
N THR A 37 10.45 0.75 -3.92
CA THR A 37 11.55 1.21 -3.08
C THR A 37 11.09 1.33 -1.63
N LEU A 38 12.05 1.38 -0.69
CA LEU A 38 11.72 1.65 0.72
C LEU A 38 10.97 2.98 0.88
N ARG A 39 11.31 3.99 0.07
CA ARG A 39 10.63 5.29 0.06
C ARG A 39 9.16 5.15 -0.31
N ASP A 40 8.83 4.38 -1.35
CA ASP A 40 7.44 4.17 -1.76
C ASP A 40 6.60 3.53 -0.63
N VAL A 41 7.20 2.62 0.14
CA VAL A 41 6.55 1.98 1.28
C VAL A 41 6.37 2.97 2.44
N VAL A 42 7.42 3.72 2.78
CA VAL A 42 7.38 4.71 3.87
C VAL A 42 6.39 5.83 3.57
N ASP A 43 6.36 6.35 2.34
CA ASP A 43 5.43 7.41 1.95
C ASP A 43 3.96 6.97 2.15
N VAL A 44 3.63 5.71 1.85
CA VAL A 44 2.30 5.16 2.10
C VAL A 44 2.06 4.93 3.60
N VAL A 45 2.97 4.25 4.29
CA VAL A 45 2.79 3.90 5.72
C VAL A 45 2.76 5.14 6.62
N ALA A 46 3.51 6.20 6.28
CA ALA A 46 3.50 7.46 7.02
C ALA A 46 2.18 8.23 6.90
N SER A 47 1.37 7.95 5.88
CA SER A 47 0.04 8.55 5.72
C SER A 47 -1.04 7.88 6.59
N LEU A 48 -0.71 6.76 7.22
CA LEU A 48 -1.65 5.95 8.00
C LEU A 48 -1.64 6.36 9.48
N PRO A 49 -2.75 6.10 10.22
CA PRO A 49 -2.75 6.26 11.67
C PRO A 49 -1.78 5.27 12.33
N ARG A 50 -1.63 5.29 13.65
CA ARG A 50 -0.79 4.30 14.34
C ARG A 50 -1.32 2.89 14.06
N LEU A 51 -0.47 2.03 13.53
CA LEU A 51 -0.86 0.69 13.06
C LEU A 51 -0.30 -0.42 13.94
N LEU A 52 -1.09 -1.48 14.09
CA LEU A 52 -0.64 -2.80 14.47
C LEU A 52 -0.56 -3.66 13.21
N TYR A 53 0.62 -4.19 12.91
CA TYR A 53 0.77 -5.21 11.88
C TYR A 53 0.04 -6.49 12.32
N ILE A 54 -0.84 -7.02 11.46
CA ILE A 54 -1.61 -8.24 11.73
C ILE A 54 -0.91 -9.42 11.11
N ASP A 55 -0.81 -9.42 9.78
CA ASP A 55 -0.24 -10.48 8.98
C ASP A 55 0.18 -9.97 7.59
N HIS A 56 0.69 -10.89 6.78
CA HIS A 56 0.94 -10.65 5.37
C HIS A 56 0.53 -11.87 4.57
N HIS A 57 0.15 -11.66 3.32
CA HIS A 57 -0.07 -12.75 2.38
C HIS A 57 0.57 -12.47 1.03
N ARG A 58 0.93 -13.55 0.34
CA ARG A 58 1.36 -13.54 -1.05
C ARG A 58 0.23 -14.13 -1.90
N PRO A 59 -0.26 -13.43 -2.93
CA PRO A 59 -1.42 -13.89 -3.70
C PRO A 59 -1.20 -15.22 -4.43
N SER A 60 0.02 -15.49 -4.88
CA SER A 60 0.34 -16.71 -5.63
C SER A 60 1.82 -17.11 -5.51
N PRO A 61 2.16 -18.41 -5.49
CA PRO A 61 3.53 -18.86 -5.65
C PRO A 61 4.11 -18.38 -6.99
N GLY A 62 5.10 -17.49 -6.96
CA GLY A 62 5.72 -16.89 -8.14
C GLY A 62 5.34 -15.43 -8.40
N ASP A 63 4.30 -14.92 -7.71
CA ASP A 63 4.07 -13.48 -7.63
C ASP A 63 4.99 -12.89 -6.55
N SER A 64 5.65 -11.78 -6.89
CA SER A 64 6.51 -11.01 -5.97
C SER A 64 5.72 -9.96 -5.20
N THR A 65 4.41 -9.87 -5.46
CA THR A 65 3.49 -9.02 -4.74
C THR A 65 3.27 -9.54 -3.32
N VAL A 66 3.36 -8.64 -2.35
CA VAL A 66 3.06 -8.91 -0.94
C VAL A 66 2.00 -7.91 -0.49
N THR A 67 0.96 -8.39 0.16
CA THR A 67 0.00 -7.52 0.84
C THR A 67 0.20 -7.64 2.34
N LEU A 68 0.48 -6.51 2.98
CA LEU A 68 0.58 -6.36 4.43
C LEU A 68 -0.76 -5.89 4.97
N HIS A 69 -1.26 -6.55 6.01
CA HIS A 69 -2.48 -6.13 6.68
C HIS A 69 -2.17 -5.48 8.01
N PHE A 70 -2.83 -4.36 8.25
CA PHE A 70 -2.69 -3.56 9.45
C PHE A 70 -4.05 -3.25 10.05
N ARG A 71 -4.06 -3.06 11.37
CA ARG A 71 -5.19 -2.52 12.10
C ARG A 71 -4.82 -1.19 12.74
N ALA A 72 -5.69 -0.21 12.67
CA ALA A 72 -5.53 1.00 13.47
C ALA A 72 -5.52 0.65 14.96
N LEU A 73 -4.54 1.17 15.68
CA LEU A 73 -4.56 1.19 17.12
C LEU A 73 -5.58 2.24 17.59
N PRO A 74 -6.38 1.96 18.63
CA PRO A 74 -7.16 2.96 19.32
C PRO A 74 -6.26 4.14 19.73
N HIS A 75 -6.75 5.37 19.56
CA HIS A 75 -5.99 6.59 19.89
C HIS A 75 -5.62 6.68 21.38
N ASP A 76 -6.31 5.92 22.24
CA ASP A 76 -6.10 5.89 23.69
C ASP A 76 -4.98 4.93 24.14
N LEU A 77 -4.44 4.11 23.23
CA LEU A 77 -3.18 3.44 23.50
C LEU A 77 -2.09 4.51 23.47
N GLY A 78 -1.61 4.87 24.66
CA GLY A 78 -0.54 5.84 24.89
C GLY A 78 0.73 5.58 24.06
N PRO A 79 1.83 6.30 24.32
CA PRO A 79 3.06 6.09 23.58
C PRO A 79 3.46 4.60 23.63
N LEU A 80 3.52 3.93 22.46
CA LEU A 80 4.14 2.61 22.38
C LEU A 80 5.60 2.75 22.87
N PRO A 81 6.17 1.74 23.55
CA PRO A 81 7.48 1.83 24.18
C PRO A 81 8.68 1.98 23.22
N PHE A 82 8.46 2.34 21.96
CA PHE A 82 9.49 2.57 20.96
C PHE A 82 9.57 4.05 20.63
N GLY A 83 10.19 4.80 21.53
CA GLY A 83 10.44 6.24 21.39
C GLY A 83 11.59 6.66 22.29
N GLY A 84 12.78 6.11 22.03
CA GLY A 84 13.99 6.41 22.79
C GLY A 84 15.22 5.80 22.14
N VAL A 85 15.69 6.42 21.05
CA VAL A 85 17.10 6.44 20.64
C VAL A 85 17.44 7.86 20.22
#